data_AF-A0A1H4BAC0-F1
#
_entry.id   AF-A0A1H4BAC0-F1
#
_cell.length_a   1.000
_cell.length_b   1.000
_cell.length_c   1.000
_cell.angle_alpha   90.00
_cell.angle_beta   90.00
_cell.angle_gamma   90.00
#
_symmetry.space_group_name_H-M   'P 1'
#
loop_
_entity.id
_entity.type
_entity.pdbx_description
1 polymer ?
#
loop_
_entity_poly.entity_id
_entity_poly.type
_entity_poly.pdbx_seq_one_letter_code
_entity_poly.pdbx_strand_id
1 'polypeptide(L)'
;MRAALWLLALFGVAVAAALFAGNNQGTITLYWPPYRIDLSLNMVVLLLVSTFVTVYAAMSALAALLDLPRQALRWRVQQKERAMHGAMLDALTHMLAGRFIRSRKAALTALSKEAALTTDGETVPHGLHLRTMAHMVAAESSHALQDRATRDTHLQQALGQVSAGGTAHEQELREGVHMRAARWLLDDRDARAALERLAVLPQGAARRTLALRIRLKATRLARQTQDALDTARLLGKHHAFSAGAAQSIVRGLATELINGARDTAQLQQTWLHLEQSERGMPELAIHAAQRLATVGGEPAQVRAWLLPAWDLMVKQPQALPDPHALKLVRALESTLDTLDASWLARIESAQQANPRDARLQYLAGVACLKRELWGKAQQLLTQATPHLPDAGLRASAWRHLAELAERRNDSEAAAAAWKKAALAH
;
A
#
# COMPACT_ATOMS: atom_id res chain seq x y z
N MET A 1 -19.73 -52.60 -4.24
CA MET A 1 -21.15 -52.82 -4.62
C MET A 1 -21.31 -53.21 -6.08
N ARG A 2 -20.98 -52.38 -7.08
CA ARG A 2 -21.13 -52.72 -8.52
C ARG A 2 -20.34 -53.95 -9.00
N ALA A 3 -19.09 -54.11 -8.56
CA ALA A 3 -18.25 -55.26 -8.96
C ALA A 3 -18.76 -56.61 -8.41
N ALA A 4 -19.31 -56.62 -7.19
CA ALA A 4 -19.82 -57.84 -6.56
C ALA A 4 -21.13 -58.34 -7.21
N LEU A 5 -22.04 -57.42 -7.58
CA LEU A 5 -23.25 -57.75 -8.32
C LEU A 5 -22.94 -58.29 -9.72
N TRP A 6 -21.89 -57.77 -10.37
CA TRP A 6 -21.43 -58.25 -11.67
C TRP A 6 -20.87 -59.69 -11.59
N LEU A 7 -20.11 -60.00 -10.55
CA LEU A 7 -19.61 -61.36 -10.31
C LEU A 7 -20.75 -62.33 -10.02
N LEU A 8 -21.73 -61.94 -9.20
CA LEU A 8 -22.87 -62.79 -8.85
C LEU A 8 -23.75 -63.07 -10.08
N ALA A 9 -23.96 -62.07 -10.95
CA ALA A 9 -24.63 -62.25 -12.24
C ALA A 9 -23.83 -63.16 -13.19
N LEU A 10 -22.51 -62.99 -13.28
CA LEU A 10 -21.63 -63.83 -14.11
C LEU A 10 -21.66 -65.30 -13.67
N PHE A 11 -21.55 -65.56 -12.36
CA PHE A 11 -21.64 -66.91 -11.81
C PHE A 11 -23.05 -67.50 -11.97
N GLY A 12 -24.10 -66.70 -11.80
CA GLY A 12 -25.48 -67.13 -12.05
C GLY A 12 -25.70 -67.57 -13.50
N VAL A 13 -25.19 -66.80 -14.47
CA VAL A 13 -25.23 -67.15 -15.90
C VAL A 13 -24.41 -68.41 -16.18
N ALA A 14 -23.23 -68.57 -15.57
CA ALA A 14 -22.38 -69.74 -15.74
C ALA A 14 -23.04 -71.02 -15.21
N VAL A 15 -23.68 -70.96 -14.04
CA VAL A 15 -24.42 -72.10 -13.44
C VAL A 15 -25.65 -72.45 -14.30
N ALA A 16 -26.41 -71.45 -14.76
CA ALA A 16 -27.55 -71.67 -15.65
C ALA A 16 -27.13 -72.31 -16.99
N ALA A 17 -26.01 -71.86 -17.57
CA ALA A 17 -25.45 -72.44 -18.80
C ALA A 17 -24.95 -73.88 -18.58
N ALA A 18 -24.32 -74.18 -17.44
CA ALA A 18 -23.85 -75.53 -17.10
C ALA A 18 -25.02 -76.52 -16.90
N LEU A 19 -26.09 -76.10 -16.22
CA LEU A 19 -27.30 -76.91 -16.03
C LEU A 19 -28.03 -77.16 -17.36
N PHE A 20 -28.09 -76.16 -18.24
CA PHE A 20 -28.71 -76.29 -19.56
C PHE A 20 -27.90 -77.19 -20.52
N ALA A 21 -26.58 -77.21 -20.40
CA ALA A 21 -25.70 -78.06 -21.20
C ALA A 21 -25.68 -79.53 -20.76
N GLY A 22 -25.94 -79.83 -19.48
CA GLY A 22 -25.76 -81.17 -18.89
C GLY A 22 -26.78 -82.24 -19.29
N ASN A 23 -27.99 -81.89 -19.77
CA ASN A 23 -29.06 -82.87 -20.03
C ASN A 23 -29.79 -82.67 -21.39
N ASN A 24 -29.12 -82.06 -22.37
CA ASN A 24 -29.75 -81.67 -23.63
C ASN A 24 -29.36 -82.62 -24.79
N GLN A 25 -30.35 -83.35 -25.34
CA GLN A 25 -30.16 -84.27 -26.47
C GLN A 25 -30.47 -83.63 -27.83
N GLY A 26 -30.73 -82.32 -27.88
CA GLY A 26 -31.02 -81.61 -29.12
C GLY A 26 -29.87 -81.70 -30.12
N THR A 27 -30.17 -81.98 -31.38
CA THR A 27 -29.22 -81.98 -32.50
C THR A 27 -29.67 -81.00 -33.58
N ILE A 28 -28.71 -80.34 -34.21
CA ILE A 28 -28.95 -79.46 -35.36
C ILE A 28 -28.24 -80.11 -36.55
N THR A 29 -29.02 -80.47 -37.55
CA THR A 29 -28.53 -81.04 -38.80
C THR A 29 -28.41 -79.93 -39.85
N LEU A 30 -27.21 -79.68 -40.34
CA LEU A 30 -26.98 -78.83 -41.52
C LEU A 30 -26.87 -79.72 -42.76
N TYR A 31 -27.75 -79.48 -43.73
CA TYR A 31 -27.77 -80.23 -44.98
C TYR A 31 -27.15 -79.41 -46.11
N TRP A 32 -25.96 -79.79 -46.57
CA TRP A 32 -25.24 -79.13 -47.67
C TRP A 32 -24.79 -80.19 -48.68
N PRO A 33 -25.54 -80.44 -49.77
CA PRO A 33 -25.27 -81.56 -50.66
C PRO A 33 -23.83 -81.59 -51.19
N PRO A 34 -23.13 -82.75 -51.18
CA PRO A 34 -23.55 -84.11 -50.76
C PRO A 34 -23.33 -84.44 -49.27
N TYR A 35 -22.97 -83.46 -48.43
CA TYR A 35 -22.62 -83.66 -47.03
C TYR A 35 -23.80 -83.38 -46.08
N ARG A 36 -23.97 -84.22 -45.06
CA ARG A 36 -24.84 -83.98 -43.92
C ARG A 36 -23.96 -83.86 -42.68
N ILE A 37 -24.06 -82.74 -41.98
CA ILE A 37 -23.29 -82.48 -40.76
C ILE A 37 -24.28 -82.38 -39.61
N ASP A 38 -24.24 -83.36 -38.70
CA ASP A 38 -25.04 -83.38 -37.48
C ASP A 38 -24.20 -82.84 -36.31
N LEU A 39 -24.63 -81.72 -35.73
CA LEU A 39 -23.96 -81.07 -34.60
C LEU A 39 -24.85 -81.16 -33.36
N SER A 40 -24.28 -81.42 -32.18
CA SER A 40 -25.04 -81.30 -30.94
C SER A 40 -25.42 -79.84 -30.69
N LEU A 41 -26.60 -79.58 -30.12
CA LEU A 41 -27.08 -78.24 -29.81
C LEU A 41 -26.07 -77.47 -28.94
N ASN A 42 -25.45 -78.15 -27.98
CA ASN A 42 -24.40 -77.59 -27.13
C ASN A 42 -23.19 -77.10 -27.95
N MET A 43 -22.77 -77.87 -28.96
CA MET A 43 -21.64 -77.49 -29.82
C MET A 43 -21.97 -76.28 -30.69
N VAL A 44 -23.20 -76.19 -31.20
CA VAL A 44 -23.67 -75.03 -31.98
C VAL A 44 -23.74 -73.77 -31.10
N VAL A 45 -24.28 -73.88 -29.88
CA VAL A 45 -24.32 -72.76 -28.93
C VAL A 45 -22.91 -72.30 -28.57
N LEU A 46 -21.99 -73.23 -28.31
CA LEU A 46 -20.59 -72.90 -28.01
C LEU A 46 -19.91 -72.20 -29.20
N LEU A 47 -20.12 -72.70 -30.43
CA LEU A 47 -19.60 -72.06 -31.64
C LEU A 47 -20.19 -70.65 -31.83
N LEU A 48 -21.48 -70.45 -31.58
CA LEU A 48 -22.13 -69.15 -31.69
C LEU A 48 -21.59 -68.16 -30.66
N VAL A 49 -21.48 -68.57 -29.40
CA VAL A 49 -20.89 -67.75 -28.33
C VAL A 49 -19.42 -67.45 -28.62
N SER A 50 -18.63 -68.44 -29.01
CA SER A 50 -17.22 -68.27 -29.36
C SER A 50 -17.04 -67.30 -30.53
N THR A 51 -17.85 -67.46 -31.59
CA THR A 51 -17.85 -66.56 -32.75
C THR A 51 -18.24 -65.15 -32.33
N PHE A 52 -19.30 -64.99 -31.53
CA PHE A 52 -19.71 -63.68 -31.01
C PHE A 52 -18.61 -63.01 -30.19
N VAL A 53 -18.00 -63.74 -29.25
CA VAL A 53 -16.89 -63.23 -28.43
C VAL A 53 -15.70 -62.83 -29.30
N THR A 54 -15.35 -63.64 -30.30
CA THR A 54 -14.25 -63.36 -31.22
C THR A 54 -14.50 -62.12 -32.06
N VAL A 55 -15.70 -61.99 -32.64
CA VAL A 55 -16.11 -60.82 -33.43
C VAL A 55 -16.17 -59.56 -32.56
N TYR A 56 -16.73 -59.65 -31.35
CA TYR A 56 -16.77 -58.54 -30.40
C TYR A 56 -15.37 -58.09 -29.98
N ALA A 57 -14.48 -59.05 -29.68
CA ALA A 57 -13.09 -58.76 -29.34
C ALA A 57 -12.35 -58.11 -30.51
N ALA A 58 -12.55 -58.60 -31.74
CA ALA A 58 -11.97 -58.01 -32.95
C ALA A 58 -12.46 -56.59 -33.20
N MET A 59 -13.77 -56.33 -33.07
CA MET A 59 -14.34 -54.98 -33.19
C MET A 59 -13.82 -54.04 -32.09
N SER A 60 -13.70 -54.54 -30.85
CA SER A 60 -13.18 -53.76 -29.72
C SER A 60 -11.71 -53.41 -29.89
N ALA A 61 -10.90 -54.37 -30.36
CA ALA A 61 -9.49 -54.16 -30.67
C ALA A 61 -9.29 -53.15 -31.81
N LEU A 62 -10.12 -53.25 -32.87
CA LEU A 62 -10.11 -52.29 -33.97
C LEU A 62 -10.50 -50.88 -33.47
N ALA A 63 -11.55 -50.77 -32.64
CA ALA A 63 -11.95 -49.51 -32.03
C ALA A 63 -10.83 -48.90 -31.17
N ALA A 64 -10.18 -49.71 -30.33
CA ALA A 64 -9.05 -49.26 -29.53
C ALA A 64 -7.87 -48.80 -30.40
N LEU A 65 -7.53 -49.55 -31.45
CA LEU A 65 -6.46 -49.20 -32.39
C LEU A 65 -6.74 -47.89 -33.12
N LEU A 66 -8.00 -47.63 -33.48
CA LEU A 66 -8.44 -46.37 -34.10
C LEU A 66 -8.46 -45.19 -33.12
N ASP A 67 -8.63 -45.43 -31.81
CA ASP A 67 -8.62 -44.39 -30.78
C ASP A 67 -7.23 -44.06 -30.20
N LEU A 68 -6.25 -44.96 -30.30
CA LEU A 68 -4.86 -44.72 -29.89
C LEU A 68 -4.25 -43.41 -30.42
N PRO A 69 -4.37 -43.02 -31.70
CA PRO A 69 -3.81 -41.76 -32.19
C PRO A 69 -4.42 -40.54 -31.48
N ARG A 70 -5.71 -40.58 -31.14
CA ARG A 70 -6.39 -39.50 -30.40
C ARG A 70 -5.88 -39.41 -28.97
N GLN A 71 -5.66 -40.55 -28.31
CA GLN A 71 -5.10 -40.59 -26.96
C GLN A 71 -3.66 -40.09 -26.92
N ALA A 72 -2.84 -40.48 -27.92
CA ALA A 72 -1.46 -40.02 -28.05
C ALA A 72 -1.38 -38.50 -28.30
N LEU A 73 -2.26 -37.95 -29.13
CA LEU A 73 -2.35 -36.51 -29.36
C LEU A 73 -2.71 -35.77 -28.06
N ARG A 74 -3.78 -36.20 -27.37
CA ARG A 74 -4.18 -35.62 -26.07
C ARG A 74 -3.05 -35.66 -25.04
N TRP A 75 -2.33 -36.78 -24.96
CA TRP A 75 -1.20 -36.91 -24.05
C TRP A 75 -0.05 -35.94 -24.41
N ARG A 76 0.26 -35.77 -25.69
CA ARG A 76 1.27 -34.80 -26.16
C ARG A 76 0.87 -33.37 -25.84
N VAL A 77 -0.39 -33.01 -26.09
CA VAL A 77 -0.94 -31.68 -25.76
C VAL A 77 -0.86 -31.43 -24.26
N GLN A 78 -1.31 -32.39 -23.44
CA GLN A 78 -1.23 -32.28 -21.99
C GLN A 78 0.22 -32.16 -21.49
N GLN A 79 1.16 -32.85 -22.11
CA GLN A 79 2.57 -32.75 -21.75
C GLN A 79 3.17 -31.38 -22.12
N LYS A 80 2.79 -30.83 -23.28
CA LYS A 80 3.16 -29.46 -23.68
C LYS A 80 2.57 -28.43 -22.72
N GLU A 81 1.30 -28.58 -22.32
CA GLU A 81 0.61 -27.72 -21.35
C GLU A 81 1.28 -27.76 -19.98
N ARG A 82 1.62 -28.96 -19.47
CA ARG A 82 2.38 -29.12 -18.21
C ARG A 82 3.74 -28.45 -18.29
N ALA A 83 4.45 -28.59 -19.40
CA ALA A 83 5.74 -27.94 -19.59
C ALA A 83 5.63 -26.41 -19.67
N MET A 84 4.55 -25.87 -20.25
CA MET A 84 4.25 -24.44 -20.28
C MET A 84 3.99 -23.90 -18.87
N HIS A 85 3.11 -24.53 -18.10
CA HIS A 85 2.85 -24.14 -16.71
C HIS A 85 4.08 -24.33 -15.81
N GLY A 86 4.84 -25.41 -16.01
CA GLY A 86 6.11 -25.64 -15.31
C GLY A 86 7.10 -24.49 -15.54
N ALA A 87 7.28 -24.05 -16.79
CA ALA A 87 8.13 -22.90 -17.10
C ALA A 87 7.66 -21.60 -16.44
N MET A 88 6.34 -21.40 -16.31
CA MET A 88 5.78 -20.25 -15.60
C MET A 88 6.06 -20.32 -14.08
N LEU A 89 5.91 -21.50 -13.47
CA LEU A 89 6.25 -21.72 -12.06
C LEU A 89 7.75 -21.52 -11.80
N ASP A 90 8.61 -22.00 -12.70
CA ASP A 90 10.06 -21.77 -12.65
C ASP A 90 10.39 -20.28 -12.75
N ALA A 91 9.69 -19.54 -13.63
CA ALA A 91 9.87 -18.10 -13.77
C ALA A 91 9.57 -17.35 -12.47
N LEU A 92 8.44 -17.66 -11.83
CA LEU A 92 8.07 -17.10 -10.52
C LEU A 92 9.07 -17.51 -9.43
N THR A 93 9.46 -18.78 -9.40
CA THR A 93 10.44 -19.32 -8.44
C THR A 93 11.78 -18.60 -8.55
N HIS A 94 12.26 -18.39 -9.77
CA HIS A 94 13.49 -17.64 -10.00
C HIS A 94 13.36 -16.16 -9.67
N MET A 95 12.20 -15.54 -9.94
CA MET A 95 11.94 -14.14 -9.61
C MET A 95 12.00 -13.91 -8.09
N LEU A 96 11.29 -14.74 -7.33
CA LEU A 96 11.25 -14.68 -5.87
C LEU A 96 12.62 -14.99 -5.25
N ALA A 97 13.43 -15.83 -5.91
CA ALA A 97 14.80 -16.11 -5.50
C ALA A 97 15.83 -15.06 -5.98
N GLY A 98 15.41 -13.95 -6.59
CA GLY A 98 16.30 -12.89 -7.10
C GLY A 98 17.14 -13.29 -8.33
N ARG A 99 16.87 -14.44 -8.95
CA ARG A 99 17.58 -14.94 -10.14
C ARG A 99 16.95 -14.39 -11.42
N PHE A 100 16.97 -13.07 -11.59
CA PHE A 100 16.19 -12.34 -12.60
C PHE A 100 16.48 -12.75 -14.05
N ILE A 101 17.73 -13.06 -14.41
CA ILE A 101 18.06 -13.54 -15.77
C ILE A 101 17.37 -14.88 -16.06
N ARG A 102 17.41 -15.82 -15.10
CA ARG A 102 16.76 -17.13 -15.25
C ARG A 102 15.24 -17.02 -15.24
N SER A 103 14.71 -16.12 -14.39
CA SER A 103 13.29 -15.82 -14.35
C SER A 103 12.76 -15.32 -15.68
N ARG A 104 13.42 -14.30 -16.27
CA ARG A 104 13.08 -13.77 -17.59
C ARG A 104 13.13 -14.86 -18.66
N LYS A 105 14.19 -15.67 -18.68
CA LYS A 105 14.33 -16.78 -19.64
C LYS A 105 13.19 -17.82 -19.50
N ALA A 106 12.84 -18.19 -18.28
CA ALA A 106 11.74 -19.13 -18.01
C ALA A 106 10.37 -18.55 -18.40
N ALA A 107 10.13 -17.25 -18.15
CA ALA A 107 8.91 -16.56 -18.59
C ALA A 107 8.77 -16.54 -20.12
N LEU A 108 9.87 -16.23 -20.84
CA LEU A 108 9.90 -16.31 -22.31
C LEU A 108 9.70 -17.75 -22.81
N THR A 109 10.20 -18.74 -22.08
CA THR A 109 9.97 -20.16 -22.40
C THR A 109 8.49 -20.50 -22.27
N ALA A 110 7.81 -20.04 -21.22
CA ALA A 110 6.36 -20.22 -21.06
C ALA A 110 5.57 -19.59 -22.21
N LEU A 111 5.91 -18.35 -22.61
CA LEU A 111 5.31 -17.67 -23.76
C LEU A 111 5.53 -18.44 -25.08
N SER A 112 6.74 -18.91 -25.32
CA SER A 112 7.05 -19.69 -26.54
C SER A 112 6.26 -21.01 -26.62
N LYS A 113 6.04 -21.67 -25.46
CA LYS A 113 5.27 -22.92 -25.39
C LYS A 113 3.78 -22.69 -25.56
N GLU A 114 3.25 -21.60 -25.01
CA GLU A 114 1.86 -21.18 -25.22
C GLU A 114 1.60 -20.81 -26.69
N ALA A 115 2.51 -20.06 -27.31
CA ALA A 115 2.41 -19.70 -28.72
C ALA A 115 2.48 -20.94 -29.63
N ALA A 116 3.33 -21.92 -29.31
CA ALA A 116 3.40 -23.18 -30.04
C ALA A 116 2.09 -23.98 -29.94
N LEU A 117 1.49 -24.08 -28.75
CA LEU A 117 0.17 -24.72 -28.58
C LEU A 117 -0.91 -24.00 -29.38
N THR A 118 -0.92 -22.67 -29.36
CA THR A 118 -1.90 -21.86 -30.11
C THR A 118 -1.72 -22.01 -31.63
N THR A 119 -0.48 -22.07 -32.11
CA THR A 119 -0.15 -22.27 -33.54
C THR A 119 -0.56 -23.66 -34.02
N ASP A 120 -0.45 -24.67 -33.15
CA ASP A 120 -0.93 -26.03 -33.40
C ASP A 120 -2.48 -26.12 -33.42
N GLY A 121 -3.20 -25.00 -33.21
CA GLY A 121 -4.66 -24.94 -33.21
C GLY A 121 -5.30 -25.38 -31.89
N GLU A 122 -4.50 -25.61 -30.84
CA GLU A 122 -4.98 -26.06 -29.54
C GLU A 122 -5.49 -24.88 -28.71
N THR A 123 -6.64 -25.05 -28.07
CA THR A 123 -7.19 -24.05 -27.14
C THR A 123 -6.49 -24.16 -25.79
N VAL A 124 -5.66 -23.18 -25.44
CA VAL A 124 -4.98 -23.13 -24.13
C VAL A 124 -5.92 -22.54 -23.07
N PRO A 125 -6.34 -23.30 -22.05
CA PRO A 125 -7.16 -22.77 -20.97
C PRO A 125 -6.41 -21.64 -20.26
N HIS A 126 -7.08 -20.50 -20.05
CA HIS A 126 -6.49 -19.32 -19.40
C HIS A 126 -5.22 -18.78 -20.11
N GLY A 127 -5.04 -19.04 -21.41
CA GLY A 127 -3.84 -18.62 -22.16
C GLY A 127 -3.57 -17.12 -22.07
N LEU A 128 -4.60 -16.28 -22.16
CA LEU A 128 -4.48 -14.83 -21.98
C LEU A 128 -3.90 -14.44 -20.61
N HIS A 129 -4.35 -15.09 -19.54
CA HIS A 129 -3.86 -14.85 -18.18
C HIS A 129 -2.38 -15.27 -18.06
N LEU A 130 -2.04 -16.45 -18.59
CA LEU A 130 -0.67 -16.95 -18.59
C LEU A 130 0.27 -16.03 -19.38
N ARG A 131 -0.13 -15.60 -20.59
CA ARG A 131 0.65 -14.66 -21.41
C ARG A 131 0.89 -13.34 -20.68
N THR A 132 -0.17 -12.76 -20.12
CA THR A 132 -0.07 -11.49 -19.39
C THR A 132 0.86 -11.63 -18.19
N MET A 133 0.72 -12.71 -17.40
CA MET A 133 1.57 -12.93 -16.23
C MET A 133 3.02 -13.22 -16.62
N ALA A 134 3.27 -13.99 -17.68
CA ALA A 134 4.61 -14.23 -18.16
C ALA A 134 5.29 -12.94 -18.64
N HIS A 135 4.57 -12.07 -19.38
CA HIS A 135 5.07 -10.74 -19.71
C HIS A 135 5.35 -9.89 -18.48
N MET A 136 4.48 -9.93 -17.46
CA MET A 136 4.72 -9.20 -16.21
C MET A 136 5.94 -9.70 -15.44
N VAL A 137 6.18 -11.01 -15.39
CA VAL A 137 7.39 -11.59 -14.76
C VAL A 137 8.65 -11.21 -15.55
N ALA A 138 8.58 -11.21 -16.88
CA ALA A 138 9.68 -10.78 -17.73
C ALA A 138 9.97 -9.27 -17.58
N ALA A 139 8.93 -8.45 -17.47
CA ALA A 139 9.05 -7.01 -17.21
C ALA A 139 9.63 -6.71 -15.82
N GLU A 140 9.13 -7.38 -14.77
CA GLU A 140 9.65 -7.24 -13.40
C GLU A 140 11.13 -7.64 -13.32
N SER A 141 11.49 -8.77 -13.94
CA SER A 141 12.88 -9.22 -14.00
C SER A 141 13.77 -8.23 -14.76
N SER A 142 13.26 -7.63 -15.83
CA SER A 142 13.99 -6.61 -16.58
C SER A 142 14.13 -5.31 -15.79
N HIS A 143 13.11 -4.91 -15.03
CA HIS A 143 13.17 -3.79 -14.10
C HIS A 143 14.27 -4.00 -13.04
N ALA A 144 14.31 -5.19 -12.43
CA ALA A 144 15.33 -5.54 -11.44
C ALA A 144 16.76 -5.56 -12.03
N LEU A 145 16.89 -5.85 -13.32
CA LEU A 145 18.15 -5.79 -14.08
C LEU A 145 18.45 -4.39 -14.64
N GLN A 146 17.64 -3.38 -14.33
CA GLN A 146 17.75 -2.01 -14.86
C GLN A 146 17.62 -1.91 -16.40
N ASP A 147 17.08 -2.93 -17.05
CA ASP A 147 16.82 -3.00 -18.49
C ASP A 147 15.43 -2.40 -18.80
N ARG A 148 15.39 -1.06 -18.86
CA ARG A 148 14.14 -0.29 -19.05
C ARG A 148 13.46 -0.57 -20.39
N ALA A 149 14.23 -0.71 -21.47
CA ALA A 149 13.69 -0.94 -22.82
C ALA A 149 12.93 -2.27 -22.90
N THR A 150 13.53 -3.36 -22.38
CA THR A 150 12.88 -4.68 -22.37
C THR A 150 11.69 -4.70 -21.42
N ARG A 151 11.80 -4.04 -20.24
CA ARG A 151 10.68 -3.88 -19.30
C ARG A 151 9.48 -3.22 -19.97
N ASP A 152 9.68 -2.09 -20.64
CA ASP A 152 8.60 -1.30 -21.23
C ASP A 152 7.96 -2.02 -22.42
N THR A 153 8.76 -2.77 -23.20
CA THR A 153 8.26 -3.65 -24.27
C THR A 153 7.32 -4.72 -23.71
N HIS A 154 7.73 -5.42 -22.65
CA HIS A 154 6.89 -6.44 -22.04
C HIS A 154 5.66 -5.86 -21.31
N LEU A 155 5.76 -4.65 -20.75
CA LEU A 155 4.61 -3.94 -20.21
C LEU A 155 3.57 -3.65 -21.30
N GLN A 156 4.00 -3.16 -22.46
CA GLN A 156 3.11 -2.93 -23.61
C GLN A 156 2.46 -4.24 -24.09
N GLN A 157 3.23 -5.31 -24.19
CA GLN A 157 2.71 -6.63 -24.56
C GLN A 157 1.67 -7.13 -23.55
N ALA A 158 1.93 -7.00 -22.24
CA ALA A 158 0.97 -7.36 -21.19
C ALA A 158 -0.32 -6.53 -21.28
N LEU A 159 -0.23 -5.21 -21.45
CA LEU A 159 -1.40 -4.35 -21.61
C LEU A 159 -2.18 -4.61 -22.91
N GLY A 160 -1.50 -5.05 -23.97
CA GLY A 160 -2.11 -5.46 -25.23
C GLY A 160 -2.89 -6.77 -25.14
N GLN A 161 -2.56 -7.66 -24.20
CA GLN A 161 -3.35 -8.88 -23.94
C GLN A 161 -4.69 -8.59 -23.27
N VAL A 162 -4.75 -7.53 -22.44
CA VAL A 162 -5.88 -7.30 -21.53
C VAL A 162 -6.63 -6.03 -21.90
N SER A 163 -7.78 -6.19 -22.55
CA SER A 163 -8.61 -5.07 -23.02
C SER A 163 -9.38 -4.38 -21.89
N ALA A 164 -9.70 -3.10 -22.07
CA ALA A 164 -10.45 -2.31 -21.07
C ALA A 164 -11.91 -2.80 -20.87
N GLY A 165 -12.52 -3.36 -21.93
CA GLY A 165 -13.87 -3.97 -21.89
C GLY A 165 -13.87 -5.48 -21.65
N GLY A 166 -12.78 -6.03 -21.11
CA GLY A 166 -12.65 -7.45 -20.80
C GLY A 166 -13.56 -7.93 -19.66
N THR A 167 -13.46 -9.21 -19.34
CA THR A 167 -14.15 -9.80 -18.18
C THR A 167 -13.68 -9.17 -16.87
N ALA A 168 -14.42 -9.35 -15.76
CA ALA A 168 -14.02 -8.82 -14.46
C ALA A 168 -12.61 -9.29 -14.03
N HIS A 169 -12.26 -10.55 -14.32
CA HIS A 169 -10.94 -11.11 -14.04
C HIS A 169 -9.83 -10.47 -14.89
N GLU A 170 -10.13 -10.16 -16.15
CA GLU A 170 -9.21 -9.43 -17.03
C GLU A 170 -9.03 -7.99 -16.55
N GLN A 171 -10.10 -7.32 -16.11
CA GLN A 171 -10.00 -5.99 -15.52
C GLN A 171 -9.10 -5.98 -14.28
N GLU A 172 -9.25 -6.95 -13.37
CA GLU A 172 -8.38 -7.08 -12.21
C GLU A 172 -6.91 -7.29 -12.60
N LEU A 173 -6.65 -8.11 -13.62
CA LEU A 173 -5.32 -8.33 -14.15
C LEU A 173 -4.72 -7.04 -14.70
N ARG A 174 -5.50 -6.29 -15.49
CA ARG A 174 -5.11 -4.99 -16.05
C ARG A 174 -4.80 -3.97 -14.96
N GLU A 175 -5.63 -3.89 -13.92
CA GLU A 175 -5.40 -3.05 -12.75
C GLU A 175 -4.06 -3.39 -12.08
N GLY A 176 -3.75 -4.68 -11.91
CA GLY A 176 -2.47 -5.17 -11.39
C GLY A 176 -1.27 -4.74 -12.23
N VAL A 177 -1.39 -4.81 -13.56
CA VAL A 177 -0.36 -4.34 -14.51
C VAL A 177 -0.12 -2.83 -14.34
N HIS A 178 -1.18 -2.02 -14.26
CA HIS A 178 -1.07 -0.57 -14.05
C HIS A 178 -0.45 -0.22 -12.69
N MET A 179 -0.87 -0.88 -11.61
CA MET A 179 -0.29 -0.66 -10.28
C MET A 179 1.20 -0.99 -10.25
N ARG A 180 1.60 -2.09 -10.91
CA ARG A 180 3.00 -2.48 -10.96
C ARG A 180 3.83 -1.50 -11.79
N ALA A 181 3.34 -1.09 -12.95
CA ALA A 181 4.00 -0.09 -13.77
C ALA A 181 4.18 1.24 -13.03
N ALA A 182 3.16 1.70 -12.30
CA ALA A 182 3.26 2.91 -11.49
C ALA A 182 4.34 2.80 -10.40
N ARG A 183 4.55 1.59 -9.84
CA ARG A 183 5.63 1.35 -8.88
C ARG A 183 7.02 1.42 -9.53
N TRP A 184 7.21 0.84 -10.71
CA TRP A 184 8.48 0.95 -11.43
C TRP A 184 8.83 2.41 -11.74
N LEU A 185 7.84 3.22 -12.10
CA LEU A 185 8.01 4.65 -12.36
C LEU A 185 8.44 5.42 -11.09
N LEU A 186 7.92 5.04 -9.92
CA LEU A 186 8.39 5.58 -8.64
C LEU A 186 9.86 5.22 -8.36
N ASP A 187 10.23 3.97 -8.62
CA ASP A 187 11.61 3.51 -8.44
C ASP A 187 12.57 4.27 -9.40
N ASP A 188 12.08 4.61 -10.59
CA ASP A 188 12.76 5.49 -11.56
C ASP A 188 12.71 6.99 -11.21
N ARG A 189 12.07 7.38 -10.09
CA ARG A 189 11.79 8.77 -9.66
C ARG A 189 10.93 9.60 -10.61
N ASP A 190 10.19 8.97 -11.52
CA ASP A 190 9.21 9.64 -12.38
C ASP A 190 7.84 9.68 -11.70
N ALA A 191 7.69 10.65 -10.80
CA ALA A 191 6.47 10.84 -10.02
C ALA A 191 5.25 11.18 -10.89
N ARG A 192 5.46 11.98 -11.95
CA ARG A 192 4.38 12.43 -12.83
C ARG A 192 3.81 11.26 -13.63
N ALA A 193 4.67 10.48 -14.30
CA ALA A 193 4.22 9.33 -15.05
C ALA A 193 3.57 8.27 -14.13
N ALA A 194 4.04 8.11 -12.89
CA ALA A 194 3.40 7.24 -11.91
C ALA A 194 1.96 7.68 -11.59
N LEU A 195 1.72 8.99 -11.40
CA LEU A 195 0.38 9.54 -11.17
C LEU A 195 -0.52 9.38 -12.39
N GLU A 196 -0.01 9.66 -13.60
CA GLU A 196 -0.74 9.44 -14.85
C GLU A 196 -1.12 7.97 -15.01
N ARG A 197 -0.23 7.03 -14.67
CA ARG A 197 -0.51 5.60 -14.71
C ARG A 197 -1.61 5.18 -13.73
N LEU A 198 -1.63 5.77 -12.53
CA LEU A 198 -2.68 5.53 -11.54
C LEU A 198 -4.02 6.16 -11.93
N ALA A 199 -4.02 7.26 -12.68
CA ALA A 199 -5.24 7.93 -13.13
C ALA A 199 -6.07 7.08 -14.11
N VAL A 200 -5.43 6.11 -14.79
CA VAL A 200 -6.11 5.15 -15.68
C VAL A 200 -6.91 4.09 -14.90
N LEU A 201 -6.63 3.89 -13.61
CA LEU A 201 -7.34 2.88 -12.81
C LEU A 201 -8.81 3.29 -12.58
N PRO A 202 -9.76 2.33 -12.62
CA PRO A 202 -11.13 2.59 -12.22
C PRO A 202 -11.21 3.00 -10.74
N GLN A 203 -12.29 3.70 -10.36
CA GLN A 203 -12.42 4.28 -9.02
C GLN A 203 -12.22 3.26 -7.88
N GLY A 204 -12.74 2.03 -8.05
CA GLY A 204 -12.55 0.96 -7.07
C GLY A 204 -11.09 0.57 -6.87
N ALA A 205 -10.35 0.36 -7.97
CA ALA A 205 -8.93 0.00 -7.93
C ALA A 205 -8.05 1.16 -7.41
N ALA A 206 -8.36 2.39 -7.78
CA ALA A 206 -7.63 3.59 -7.33
C ALA A 206 -7.73 3.82 -5.81
N ARG A 207 -8.77 3.30 -5.15
CA ARG A 207 -8.97 3.38 -3.69
C ARG A 207 -8.35 2.22 -2.91
N ARG A 208 -7.80 1.20 -3.58
CA ARG A 208 -7.10 0.10 -2.89
C ARG A 208 -5.84 0.61 -2.20
N THR A 209 -5.52 0.04 -1.03
CA THR A 209 -4.38 0.47 -0.20
C THR A 209 -3.05 0.55 -0.96
N LEU A 210 -2.79 -0.39 -1.89
CA LEU A 210 -1.59 -0.37 -2.72
C LEU A 210 -1.52 0.87 -3.62
N ALA A 211 -2.62 1.19 -4.32
CA ALA A 211 -2.70 2.37 -5.20
C ALA A 211 -2.52 3.67 -4.41
N LEU A 212 -3.16 3.77 -3.23
CA LEU A 212 -3.01 4.92 -2.34
C LEU A 212 -1.57 5.07 -1.82
N ARG A 213 -0.89 3.98 -1.48
CA ARG A 213 0.54 4.02 -1.07
C ARG A 213 1.44 4.50 -2.21
N ILE A 214 1.18 4.08 -3.45
CA ILE A 214 1.90 4.56 -4.64
C ILE A 214 1.61 6.05 -4.83
N ARG A 215 0.34 6.46 -4.77
CA ARG A 215 -0.09 7.87 -4.89
C ARG A 215 0.60 8.75 -3.85
N LEU A 216 0.59 8.38 -2.57
CA LEU A 216 1.24 9.14 -1.51
C LEU A 216 2.74 9.34 -1.78
N LYS A 217 3.44 8.30 -2.26
CA LYS A 217 4.85 8.43 -2.62
C LYS A 217 5.04 9.36 -3.82
N ALA A 218 4.20 9.21 -4.85
CA ALA A 218 4.28 10.00 -6.07
C ALA A 218 3.99 11.48 -5.81
N THR A 219 2.91 11.81 -5.10
CA THR A 219 2.55 13.20 -4.79
C THR A 219 3.61 13.88 -3.92
N ARG A 220 4.23 13.16 -2.98
CA ARG A 220 5.37 13.68 -2.19
C ARG A 220 6.59 13.96 -3.07
N LEU A 221 6.95 13.05 -3.98
CA LEU A 221 8.07 13.27 -4.92
C LEU A 221 7.80 14.44 -5.87
N ALA A 222 6.54 14.62 -6.30
CA ALA A 222 6.10 15.72 -7.15
C ALA A 222 5.87 17.05 -6.39
N ARG A 223 6.06 17.08 -5.07
CA ARG A 223 5.72 18.21 -4.18
C ARG A 223 4.26 18.69 -4.29
N GLN A 224 3.34 17.77 -4.57
CA GLN A 224 1.90 17.97 -4.48
C GLN A 224 1.45 17.69 -3.04
N THR A 225 1.88 18.54 -2.10
CA THR A 225 1.76 18.31 -0.65
C THR A 225 0.30 18.22 -0.19
N GLN A 226 -0.59 18.97 -0.85
CA GLN A 226 -2.03 18.93 -0.60
C GLN A 226 -2.63 17.54 -0.90
N ASP A 227 -2.41 17.03 -2.12
CA ASP A 227 -2.89 15.70 -2.53
C ASP A 227 -2.24 14.59 -1.70
N ALA A 228 -0.98 14.79 -1.28
CA ALA A 228 -0.29 13.89 -0.36
C ALA A 228 -0.97 13.84 1.01
N LEU A 229 -1.38 14.98 1.56
CA LEU A 229 -2.07 15.07 2.85
C LEU A 229 -3.41 14.32 2.80
N ASP A 230 -4.21 14.56 1.77
CA ASP A 230 -5.50 13.89 1.61
C ASP A 230 -5.35 12.37 1.41
N THR A 231 -4.33 11.95 0.66
CA THR A 231 -4.01 10.52 0.50
C THR A 231 -3.53 9.90 1.81
N ALA A 232 -2.74 10.62 2.62
CA ALA A 232 -2.27 10.15 3.93
C ALA A 232 -3.42 9.97 4.92
N ARG A 233 -4.38 10.91 4.96
CA ARG A 233 -5.61 10.80 5.76
C ARG A 233 -6.41 9.56 5.37
N LEU A 234 -6.58 9.34 4.06
CA LEU A 234 -7.30 8.17 3.54
C LEU A 234 -6.59 6.86 3.95
N LEU A 235 -5.27 6.78 3.82
CA LEU A 235 -4.48 5.63 4.28
C LEU A 235 -4.59 5.40 5.79
N GLY A 236 -4.64 6.47 6.60
CA GLY A 236 -4.91 6.40 8.04
C GLY A 236 -6.26 5.78 8.35
N LYS A 237 -7.33 6.23 7.67
CA LYS A 237 -8.70 5.69 7.81
C LYS A 237 -8.77 4.20 7.43
N HIS A 238 -7.98 3.77 6.44
CA HIS A 238 -7.87 2.37 6.01
C HIS A 238 -6.94 1.51 6.89
N HIS A 239 -6.41 2.05 7.99
CA HIS A 239 -5.48 1.33 8.87
C HIS A 239 -4.24 0.79 8.14
N ALA A 240 -3.83 1.48 7.06
CA ALA A 240 -2.67 1.11 6.26
C ALA A 240 -1.34 1.45 6.97
N PHE A 241 -1.41 2.26 8.03
CA PHE A 241 -0.33 2.61 8.94
C PHE A 241 -0.82 2.45 10.39
N SER A 242 0.09 2.34 11.35
CA SER A 242 -0.28 2.52 12.75
C SER A 242 -0.79 3.94 13.00
N ALA A 243 -1.65 4.14 13.99
CA ALA A 243 -2.24 5.45 14.30
C ALA A 243 -1.17 6.54 14.49
N GLY A 244 -0.11 6.22 15.25
CA GLY A 244 1.02 7.14 15.46
C GLY A 244 1.81 7.45 14.18
N ALA A 245 2.01 6.46 13.29
CA ALA A 245 2.68 6.70 12.01
C ALA A 245 1.83 7.56 11.07
N ALA A 246 0.52 7.33 11.01
CA ALA A 246 -0.41 8.15 10.24
C ALA A 246 -0.40 9.61 10.72
N GLN A 247 -0.50 9.83 12.04
CA GLN A 247 -0.42 11.16 12.64
C GLN A 247 0.93 11.85 12.34
N SER A 248 2.03 11.12 12.42
CA SER A 248 3.36 11.67 12.11
C SER A 248 3.48 12.11 10.65
N ILE A 249 2.99 11.31 9.69
CA ILE A 249 2.98 11.66 8.27
C ILE A 249 2.11 12.89 8.01
N VAL A 250 0.88 12.89 8.55
CA VAL A 250 -0.06 14.01 8.44
C VAL A 250 0.54 15.29 9.01
N ARG A 251 1.14 15.23 10.21
CA ARG A 251 1.83 16.36 10.84
C ARG A 251 2.96 16.91 9.97
N GLY A 252 3.77 16.03 9.38
CA GLY A 252 4.86 16.43 8.47
C GLY A 252 4.35 17.18 7.23
N LEU A 253 3.31 16.65 6.58
CA LEU A 253 2.71 17.27 5.38
C LEU A 253 1.98 18.57 5.69
N ALA A 254 1.23 18.63 6.80
CA ALA A 254 0.58 19.85 7.26
C ALA A 254 1.61 20.95 7.60
N THR A 255 2.72 20.58 8.24
CA THR A 255 3.84 21.51 8.51
C THR A 255 4.43 22.07 7.22
N GLU A 256 4.59 21.23 6.19
CA GLU A 256 5.09 21.64 4.87
C GLU A 256 4.13 22.61 4.17
N LEU A 257 2.82 22.36 4.22
CA LEU A 257 1.80 23.28 3.68
C LEU A 257 1.82 24.64 4.41
N ILE A 258 1.90 24.62 5.74
CA ILE A 258 2.02 25.84 6.55
C ILE A 258 3.26 26.64 6.14
N ASN A 259 4.41 25.99 5.95
CA ASN A 259 5.64 26.65 5.51
C ASN A 259 5.52 27.24 4.10
N GLY A 260 4.73 26.62 3.23
CA GLY A 260 4.51 27.07 1.86
C GLY A 260 3.67 28.35 1.75
N ALA A 261 2.85 28.67 2.75
CA ALA A 261 2.02 29.88 2.74
C ALA A 261 2.87 31.15 2.78
N ARG A 262 2.65 32.08 1.83
CA ARG A 262 3.45 33.31 1.68
C ARG A 262 2.80 34.54 2.30
N ASP A 263 1.49 34.53 2.46
CA ASP A 263 0.70 35.61 3.02
C ASP A 263 -0.29 35.06 4.06
N THR A 264 -0.96 35.97 4.77
CA THR A 264 -1.93 35.63 5.81
C THR A 264 -3.15 34.91 5.26
N ALA A 265 -3.62 35.27 4.06
CA ALA A 265 -4.80 34.68 3.43
C ALA A 265 -4.58 33.21 3.06
N GLN A 266 -3.45 32.89 2.42
CA GLN A 266 -3.03 31.53 2.09
C GLN A 266 -2.86 30.68 3.33
N LEU A 267 -2.26 31.25 4.39
CA LEU A 267 -2.08 30.52 5.65
C LEU A 267 -3.43 30.24 6.32
N GLN A 268 -4.36 31.20 6.31
CA GLN A 268 -5.70 31.01 6.83
C GLN A 268 -6.46 29.94 6.04
N GLN A 269 -6.39 29.96 4.71
CA GLN A 269 -6.98 28.91 3.87
C GLN A 269 -6.40 27.53 4.18
N THR A 270 -5.07 27.44 4.28
CA THR A 270 -4.37 26.20 4.65
C THR A 270 -4.84 25.70 6.02
N TRP A 271 -4.92 26.59 7.01
CA TRP A 271 -5.36 26.27 8.36
C TRP A 271 -6.82 25.78 8.40
N LEU A 272 -7.71 26.41 7.64
CA LEU A 272 -9.12 25.99 7.53
C LEU A 272 -9.29 24.64 6.83
N HIS A 273 -8.37 24.27 5.94
CA HIS A 273 -8.35 22.95 5.29
C HIS A 273 -7.89 21.81 6.22
N LEU A 274 -7.23 22.13 7.33
CA LEU A 274 -6.84 21.12 8.32
C LEU A 274 -8.08 20.61 9.09
N GLU A 275 -8.15 19.28 9.28
CA GLU A 275 -9.20 18.65 10.07
C GLU A 275 -9.11 19.13 11.54
N GLN A 276 -10.22 19.11 12.28
CA GLN A 276 -10.23 19.60 13.67
C GLN A 276 -9.23 18.83 14.57
N SER A 277 -9.04 17.54 14.31
CA SER A 277 -8.05 16.68 14.98
C SER A 277 -6.61 17.14 14.72
N GLU A 278 -6.32 17.65 13.52
CA GLU A 278 -5.00 18.15 13.12
C GLU A 278 -4.75 19.54 13.72
N ARG A 279 -5.75 20.44 13.67
CA ARG A 279 -5.67 21.75 14.34
C ARG A 279 -5.53 21.64 15.85
N GLY A 280 -6.05 20.56 16.43
CA GLY A 280 -5.87 20.23 17.85
C GLY A 280 -4.47 19.75 18.22
N MET A 281 -3.60 19.42 17.25
CA MET A 281 -2.22 19.03 17.54
C MET A 281 -1.41 20.26 17.96
N PRO A 282 -0.86 20.30 19.19
CA PRO A 282 -0.18 21.48 19.71
C PRO A 282 1.03 21.88 18.86
N GLU A 283 1.76 20.91 18.30
CA GLU A 283 2.92 21.17 17.45
C GLU A 283 2.54 21.90 16.15
N LEU A 284 1.41 21.54 15.53
CA LEU A 284 0.90 22.21 14.34
C LEU A 284 0.34 23.59 14.66
N ALA A 285 -0.41 23.72 15.75
CA ALA A 285 -0.98 25.00 16.18
C ALA A 285 0.13 26.03 16.50
N ILE A 286 1.17 25.62 17.23
CA ILE A 286 2.33 26.46 17.52
C ILE A 286 3.04 26.87 16.24
N HIS A 287 3.27 25.91 15.34
CA HIS A 287 3.98 26.17 14.08
C HIS A 287 3.18 27.09 13.14
N ALA A 288 1.87 26.89 13.03
CA ALA A 288 0.96 27.74 12.27
C ALA A 288 0.92 29.18 12.82
N ALA A 289 0.85 29.33 14.14
CA ALA A 289 0.85 30.63 14.80
C ALA A 289 2.19 31.37 14.61
N GLN A 290 3.32 30.67 14.72
CA GLN A 290 4.64 31.24 14.41
C GLN A 290 4.69 31.71 12.95
N ARG A 291 4.23 30.88 12.01
CA ARG A 291 4.18 31.27 10.60
C ARG A 291 3.30 32.51 10.41
N LEU A 292 2.13 32.56 11.05
CA LEU A 292 1.20 33.69 10.98
C LEU A 292 1.87 34.99 11.46
N ALA A 293 2.60 34.95 12.57
CA ALA A 293 3.38 36.10 13.05
C ALA A 293 4.45 36.53 12.03
N THR A 294 5.17 35.58 11.41
CA THR A 294 6.21 35.91 10.42
C THR A 294 5.69 36.51 9.11
N VAL A 295 4.45 36.18 8.71
CA VAL A 295 3.82 36.73 7.50
C VAL A 295 2.99 37.99 7.78
N GLY A 296 3.09 38.56 9.00
CA GLY A 296 2.42 39.81 9.36
C GLY A 296 0.94 39.67 9.75
N GLY A 297 0.54 38.51 10.26
CA GLY A 297 -0.82 38.29 10.76
C GLY A 297 -1.12 39.04 12.05
N GLU A 298 -2.40 39.28 12.29
CA GLU A 298 -2.87 40.00 13.48
C GLU A 298 -2.46 39.28 14.78
N PRO A 299 -1.82 39.97 15.74
CA PRO A 299 -1.36 39.36 16.99
C PRO A 299 -2.48 38.67 17.79
N ALA A 300 -3.71 39.20 17.75
CA ALA A 300 -4.86 38.59 18.39
C ALA A 300 -5.19 37.20 17.79
N GLN A 301 -5.04 37.04 16.48
CA GLN A 301 -5.27 35.77 15.79
C GLN A 301 -4.16 34.76 16.09
N VAL A 302 -2.89 35.21 16.13
CA VAL A 302 -1.75 34.38 16.56
C VAL A 302 -2.02 33.81 17.96
N ARG A 303 -2.39 34.67 18.90
CA ARG A 303 -2.74 34.25 20.27
C ARG A 303 -3.92 33.27 20.30
N ALA A 304 -4.96 33.50 19.50
CA ALA A 304 -6.09 32.58 19.40
C ALA A 304 -5.67 31.16 18.95
N TRP A 305 -4.72 31.04 18.02
CA TRP A 305 -4.21 29.75 17.56
C TRP A 305 -3.29 29.07 18.58
N LEU A 306 -2.58 29.85 19.40
CA LEU A 306 -1.73 29.33 20.48
C LEU A 306 -2.53 28.86 21.71
N LEU A 307 -3.76 29.34 21.87
CA LEU A 307 -4.57 29.10 23.07
C LEU A 307 -4.72 27.62 23.46
N PRO A 308 -5.02 26.67 22.53
CA PRO A 308 -5.12 25.26 22.90
C PRO A 308 -3.79 24.68 23.42
N ALA A 309 -2.67 25.05 22.81
CA ALA A 309 -1.34 24.61 23.23
C ALA A 309 -0.93 25.25 24.57
N TRP A 310 -1.33 26.50 24.81
CA TRP A 310 -1.18 27.18 26.09
C TRP A 310 -1.95 26.47 27.21
N ASP A 311 -3.24 26.20 26.99
CA ASP A 311 -4.07 25.52 27.99
C ASP A 311 -3.53 24.13 28.33
N LEU A 312 -2.99 23.40 27.35
CA LEU A 312 -2.32 22.12 27.55
C LEU A 312 -1.07 22.29 28.43
N MET A 313 -0.20 23.25 28.12
CA MET A 313 1.03 23.52 28.88
C MET A 313 0.74 23.92 30.34
N VAL A 314 -0.29 24.76 30.57
CA VAL A 314 -0.65 25.23 31.92
C VAL A 314 -1.28 24.13 32.76
N LYS A 315 -2.20 23.33 32.16
CA LYS A 315 -2.88 22.24 32.87
C LYS A 315 -1.98 21.02 33.08
N GLN A 316 -1.08 20.74 32.13
CA GLN A 316 -0.22 19.57 32.12
C GLN A 316 1.21 19.96 31.71
N PRO A 317 2.06 20.40 32.66
CA PRO A 317 3.41 20.90 32.35
C PRO A 317 4.32 19.91 31.61
N GLN A 318 4.06 18.60 31.72
CA GLN A 318 4.83 17.53 31.08
C GLN A 318 4.23 17.04 29.74
N ALA A 319 3.02 17.48 29.37
CA ALA A 319 2.35 17.01 28.16
C ALA A 319 2.97 17.57 26.87
N LEU A 320 3.61 18.74 26.95
CA LEU A 320 4.24 19.38 25.81
C LEU A 320 5.78 19.22 25.90
N PRO A 321 6.43 18.58 24.91
CA PRO A 321 7.90 18.47 24.89
C PRO A 321 8.57 19.85 24.91
N ASP A 322 9.71 19.97 25.60
CA ASP A 322 10.41 21.24 25.79
C ASP A 322 10.68 22.06 24.51
N PRO A 323 11.05 21.45 23.36
CA PRO A 323 11.22 22.21 22.13
C PRO A 323 9.93 22.89 21.64
N HIS A 324 8.77 22.29 21.86
CA HIS A 324 7.48 22.87 21.49
C HIS A 324 7.04 23.93 22.49
N ALA A 325 7.25 23.70 23.79
CA ALA A 325 7.01 24.71 24.81
C ALA A 325 7.86 25.97 24.60
N LEU A 326 9.13 25.81 24.21
CA LEU A 326 10.01 26.92 23.83
C LEU A 326 9.46 27.71 22.63
N LYS A 327 9.03 27.00 21.58
CA LYS A 327 8.43 27.61 20.40
C LYS A 327 7.14 28.38 20.73
N LEU A 328 6.29 27.81 21.59
CA LEU A 328 5.08 28.46 22.10
C LEU A 328 5.42 29.76 22.83
N VAL A 329 6.38 29.74 23.75
CA VAL A 329 6.82 30.93 24.50
C VAL A 329 7.32 32.02 23.57
N ARG A 330 8.18 31.69 22.60
CA ARG A 330 8.69 32.66 21.62
C ARG A 330 7.58 33.22 20.73
N ALA A 331 6.61 32.40 20.34
CA ALA A 331 5.47 32.83 19.54
C ALA A 331 4.53 33.77 20.33
N LEU A 332 4.37 33.53 21.64
CA LEU A 332 3.63 34.44 22.51
C LEU A 332 4.38 35.75 22.71
N GLU A 333 5.69 35.69 22.95
CA GLU A 333 6.55 36.87 23.14
C GLU A 333 6.39 37.88 21.99
N SER A 334 6.40 37.41 20.74
CA SER A 334 6.24 38.29 19.57
C SER A 334 4.87 38.96 19.45
N THR A 335 3.90 38.58 20.28
CA THR A 335 2.54 39.16 20.30
C THR A 335 2.27 40.03 21.53
N LEU A 336 3.24 40.17 22.45
CA LEU A 336 3.03 40.86 23.72
C LEU A 336 2.94 42.39 23.61
N ASP A 337 3.36 42.99 22.50
CA ASP A 337 3.25 44.45 22.29
C ASP A 337 1.79 44.93 22.29
N THR A 338 0.89 44.09 21.76
CA THR A 338 -0.55 44.36 21.64
C THR A 338 -1.36 43.47 22.60
N LEU A 339 -0.83 43.23 23.79
CA LEU A 339 -1.45 42.37 24.80
C LEU A 339 -2.75 42.99 25.32
N ASP A 340 -3.83 42.22 25.26
CA ASP A 340 -5.12 42.55 25.86
C ASP A 340 -5.19 42.09 27.33
N ALA A 341 -6.09 42.71 28.10
CA ALA A 341 -6.24 42.43 29.54
C ALA A 341 -6.53 40.94 29.83
N SER A 342 -7.24 40.26 28.92
CA SER A 342 -7.58 38.85 29.09
C SER A 342 -6.33 37.94 29.06
N TRP A 343 -5.41 38.21 28.14
CA TRP A 343 -4.15 37.46 28.04
C TRP A 343 -3.18 37.79 29.16
N LEU A 344 -3.14 39.03 29.63
CA LEU A 344 -2.35 39.39 30.82
C LEU A 344 -2.82 38.57 32.03
N ALA A 345 -4.12 38.56 32.30
CA ALA A 345 -4.69 37.78 33.41
C ALA A 345 -4.41 36.27 33.26
N ARG A 346 -4.46 35.73 32.04
CA ARG A 346 -4.10 34.33 31.75
C ARG A 346 -2.64 34.05 32.09
N ILE A 347 -1.71 34.88 31.64
CA ILE A 347 -0.27 34.70 31.91
C ILE A 347 0.03 34.80 33.42
N GLU A 348 -0.55 35.78 34.11
CA GLU A 348 -0.37 35.95 35.56
C GLU A 348 -0.94 34.77 36.34
N SER A 349 -2.14 34.30 36.00
CA SER A 349 -2.76 33.12 36.63
C SER A 349 -1.92 31.85 36.43
N ALA A 350 -1.35 31.66 35.24
CA ALA A 350 -0.49 30.52 34.94
C ALA A 350 0.83 30.57 35.73
N GLN A 351 1.44 31.75 35.85
CA GLN A 351 2.65 31.96 36.64
C GLN A 351 2.39 31.72 38.14
N GLN A 352 1.25 32.15 38.66
CA GLN A 352 0.85 31.91 40.06
C GLN A 352 0.58 30.43 40.34
N ALA A 353 -0.07 29.74 39.41
CA ALA A 353 -0.35 28.30 39.53
C ALA A 353 0.92 27.45 39.43
N ASN A 354 1.89 27.85 38.59
CA ASN A 354 3.11 27.11 38.31
C ASN A 354 4.37 27.99 38.51
N PRO A 355 4.70 28.40 39.76
CA PRO A 355 5.78 29.36 40.03
C PRO A 355 7.19 28.80 39.76
N ARG A 356 7.33 27.48 39.60
CA ARG A 356 8.59 26.81 39.29
C ARG A 356 8.94 26.82 37.80
N ASP A 357 7.98 27.13 36.92
CA ASP A 357 8.24 27.17 35.48
C ASP A 357 8.84 28.54 35.10
N ALA A 358 10.17 28.55 34.90
CA ALA A 358 10.91 29.74 34.51
C ALA A 358 10.40 30.38 33.20
N ARG A 359 9.79 29.60 32.31
CA ARG A 359 9.23 30.10 31.03
C ARG A 359 7.99 30.95 31.27
N LEU A 360 7.11 30.52 32.18
CA LEU A 360 5.91 31.27 32.56
C LEU A 360 6.29 32.55 33.31
N GLN A 361 7.29 32.46 34.19
CA GLN A 361 7.81 33.60 34.94
C GLN A 361 8.46 34.64 34.00
N TYR A 362 9.19 34.17 32.98
CA TYR A 362 9.70 35.02 31.90
C TYR A 362 8.58 35.72 31.13
N LEU A 363 7.57 34.99 30.64
CA LEU A 363 6.44 35.56 29.90
C LEU A 363 5.67 36.60 30.73
N ALA A 364 5.44 36.33 32.02
CA ALA A 364 4.82 37.29 32.93
C ALA A 364 5.69 38.55 33.10
N GLY A 365 7.00 38.39 33.24
CA GLY A 365 7.95 39.50 33.30
C GLY A 365 7.93 40.38 32.05
N VAL A 366 7.96 39.76 30.86
CA VAL A 366 7.86 40.51 29.58
C VAL A 366 6.47 41.14 29.41
N ALA A 367 5.40 40.47 29.79
CA ALA A 367 4.05 41.04 29.75
C ALA A 367 3.92 42.29 30.65
N CYS A 368 4.48 42.25 31.87
CA CYS A 368 4.57 43.40 32.75
C CYS A 368 5.40 44.53 32.15
N LEU A 369 6.51 44.21 31.47
CA LEU A 369 7.35 45.18 30.77
C LEU A 369 6.55 45.94 29.70
N LYS A 370 5.77 45.22 28.87
CA LYS A 370 4.94 45.80 27.80
C LYS A 370 3.71 46.57 28.31
N ARG A 371 3.43 46.51 29.62
CA ARG A 371 2.38 47.28 30.31
C ARG A 371 2.94 48.36 31.23
N GLU A 372 4.25 48.64 31.13
CA GLU A 372 4.93 49.68 31.90
C GLU A 372 4.94 49.43 33.43
N LEU A 373 4.77 48.17 33.85
CA LEU A 373 4.85 47.73 35.24
C LEU A 373 6.30 47.38 35.60
N TRP A 374 7.18 48.38 35.53
CA TRP A 374 8.64 48.21 35.52
C TRP A 374 9.20 47.43 36.71
N GLY A 375 8.76 47.73 37.94
CA GLY A 375 9.27 47.07 39.15
C GLY A 375 8.94 45.58 39.20
N LYS A 376 7.71 45.22 38.83
CA LYS A 376 7.26 43.82 38.76
C LYS A 376 7.96 43.08 37.62
N ALA A 377 8.13 43.73 36.47
CA ALA A 377 8.85 43.18 35.34
C ALA A 377 10.30 42.84 35.71
N GLN A 378 11.02 43.76 36.36
CA GLN A 378 12.40 43.53 36.79
C GLN A 378 12.51 42.36 37.77
N GLN A 379 11.62 42.30 38.77
CA GLN A 379 11.62 41.22 39.75
C GLN A 379 11.41 39.86 39.09
N LEU A 380 10.40 39.73 38.23
CA LEU A 380 10.06 38.47 37.55
C LEU A 380 11.16 38.04 36.57
N LEU A 381 11.70 38.97 35.77
CA LEU A 381 12.77 38.67 34.82
C LEU A 381 14.07 38.28 35.53
N THR A 382 14.43 38.96 36.62
CA THR A 382 15.63 38.62 37.41
C THR A 382 15.53 37.22 38.01
N GLN A 383 14.35 36.83 38.48
CA GLN A 383 14.09 35.49 39.02
C GLN A 383 14.09 34.40 37.94
N ALA A 384 13.51 34.68 36.77
CA ALA A 384 13.41 33.70 35.69
C ALA A 384 14.75 33.39 35.01
N THR A 385 15.57 34.43 34.79
CA THR A 385 16.79 34.36 33.97
C THR A 385 17.76 33.22 34.30
N PRO A 386 18.14 32.94 35.56
CA PRO A 386 19.08 31.86 35.88
C PRO A 386 18.50 30.45 35.64
N HIS A 387 17.17 30.31 35.61
CA HIS A 387 16.48 29.03 35.48
C HIS A 387 15.95 28.76 34.06
N LEU A 388 16.13 29.70 33.13
CA LEU A 388 15.75 29.51 31.73
C LEU A 388 16.69 28.51 31.04
N PRO A 389 16.17 27.40 30.48
CA PRO A 389 17.00 26.35 29.91
C PRO A 389 17.63 26.76 28.57
N ASP A 390 16.94 27.58 27.78
CA ASP A 390 17.36 27.98 26.45
C ASP A 390 18.26 29.23 26.47
N ALA A 391 19.35 29.18 25.71
CA ALA A 391 20.33 30.25 25.57
C ALA A 391 19.71 31.52 24.96
N GLY A 392 18.90 31.37 23.91
CA GLY A 392 18.22 32.50 23.25
C GLY A 392 17.21 33.21 24.15
N LEU A 393 16.40 32.45 24.91
CA LEU A 393 15.49 33.01 25.92
C LEU A 393 16.25 33.75 27.04
N ARG A 394 17.36 33.18 27.51
CA ARG A 394 18.22 33.85 28.50
C ARG A 394 18.79 35.15 27.96
N ALA A 395 19.27 35.15 26.72
CA ALA A 395 19.74 36.36 26.06
C ALA A 395 18.64 37.41 25.96
N SER A 396 17.41 37.04 25.55
CA SER A 396 16.26 37.95 25.54
C SER A 396 15.93 38.49 26.94
N ALA A 397 15.93 37.65 27.98
CA ALA A 397 15.70 38.11 29.35
C ALA A 397 16.73 39.14 29.82
N TRP A 398 18.01 38.92 29.51
CA TRP A 398 19.07 39.88 29.80
C TRP A 398 18.93 41.18 29.01
N ARG A 399 18.48 41.14 27.75
CA ARG A 399 18.18 42.34 26.96
C ARG A 399 17.06 43.16 27.58
N HIS A 400 15.95 42.53 27.97
CA HIS A 400 14.84 43.19 28.66
C HIS A 400 15.28 43.81 30.00
N LEU A 401 16.16 43.14 30.76
CA LEU A 401 16.74 43.68 32.00
C LEU A 401 17.70 44.86 31.74
N ALA A 402 18.45 44.84 30.65
CA ALA A 402 19.33 45.93 30.26
C ALA A 402 18.53 47.18 29.86
N GLU A 403 17.49 47.02 29.05
CA GLU A 403 16.57 48.10 28.66
C GLU A 403 15.87 48.73 29.88
N LEU A 404 15.49 47.91 30.87
CA LEU A 404 14.96 48.40 32.15
C LEU A 404 15.97 49.23 32.95
N ALA A 405 17.24 48.81 32.97
CA ALA A 405 18.30 49.51 33.69
C ALA A 405 18.65 50.86 33.01
N GLU A 406 18.69 50.90 31.67
CA GLU A 406 18.89 52.12 30.90
C GLU A 406 17.80 53.15 31.19
N ARG A 407 16.52 52.74 31.21
CA ARG A 407 15.40 53.62 31.56
C ARG A 407 15.48 54.18 32.98
N ARG A 408 16.21 53.52 33.88
CA ARG A 408 16.46 53.96 35.26
C ARG A 408 17.73 54.79 35.41
N ASN A 409 18.45 55.09 34.31
CA ASN A 409 19.78 55.71 34.31
C ASN A 409 20.84 54.94 35.12
N ASP A 410 20.71 53.62 35.21
CA ASP A 410 21.72 52.75 35.85
C ASP A 410 22.63 52.13 34.78
N SER A 411 23.65 52.90 34.38
CA SER A 411 24.56 52.53 33.28
C SER A 411 25.42 51.30 33.60
N GLU A 412 25.78 51.08 34.86
CA GLU A 412 26.57 49.92 35.27
C GLU A 412 25.76 48.63 35.17
N ALA A 413 24.52 48.63 35.69
CA ALA A 413 23.63 47.49 35.60
C ALA A 413 23.24 47.19 34.14
N ALA A 414 23.01 48.22 33.32
CA ALA A 414 22.74 48.08 31.89
C ALA A 414 23.91 47.41 31.16
N ALA A 415 25.14 47.90 31.33
CA ALA A 415 26.33 47.33 30.70
C ALA A 415 26.58 45.87 31.13
N ALA A 416 26.36 45.56 32.41
CA ALA A 416 26.48 44.19 32.92
C ALA A 416 25.43 43.25 32.30
N ALA A 417 24.18 43.72 32.16
CA ALA A 417 23.10 42.95 31.56
C ALA A 417 23.33 42.73 30.05
N TRP A 418 23.75 43.76 29.30
CA TRP A 418 24.13 43.61 27.88
C TRP A 418 25.29 42.63 27.68
N LYS A 419 26.32 42.69 28.53
CA LYS A 419 27.43 41.73 28.49
C LYS A 419 26.94 40.30 28.71
N LYS A 420 26.04 40.09 29.67
CA LYS A 420 25.44 38.77 29.92
C LYS A 420 24.53 38.30 28.79
N ALA A 421 23.80 39.21 28.15
CA ALA A 421 23.01 38.90 26.96
C ALA A 421 23.89 38.39 25.80
N ALA A 422 25.02 39.06 25.55
CA ALA A 422 25.97 38.66 24.50
C ALA A 422 26.66 37.33 24.80
N LEU A 423 27.01 37.06 26.06
CA LEU A 423 27.62 35.79 26.49
C LEU A 423 26.64 34.62 26.51
N ALA A 424 25.34 34.89 26.55
CA ALA A 424 24.29 33.87 26.54
C ALA A 424 23.88 33.44 25.12
N HIS A 425 24.45 34.04 24.07
CA HIS A 425 24.05 33.82 22.68
C HIS A 425 24.79 32.67 21.98
#